data_AF-F3C5B2-F1
#
_entry.id   AF-F3C5B2-F1
#
_cell.length_a   1.000
_cell.length_b   1.000
_cell.length_c   1.000
_cell.angle_alpha   90.00
_cell.angle_beta   90.00
_cell.angle_gamma   90.00
#
_symmetry.space_group_name_H-M   'P 1'
#
loop_
_entity.id
_entity.type
_entity.pdbx_description
1 polymer ?
#
loop_
_entity_poly.entity_id
_entity_poly.type
_entity_poly.pdbx_seq_one_letter_code
_entity_poly.pdbx_strand_id
1 'polypeptide(L)' 'KHLVLTSVHPSPLSAYKGFLGNGHFGRANKYLEQNGIEPIDWRLPVL' A
#
# COMPACT_ATOMS: atom_id res chain seq x y z
N LYS A 1 15.06 -4.44 10.97
CA LYS A 1 14.69 -5.07 9.67
C LYS A 1 13.54 -4.26 9.08
N HIS A 2 13.54 -3.95 7.78
CA HIS A 2 12.51 -3.14 7.12
C HIS A 2 11.70 -3.97 6.12
N LEU A 3 10.49 -3.52 5.79
CA LEU A 3 9.65 -4.07 4.73
C LEU A 3 9.77 -3.22 3.46
N VAL A 4 9.98 -3.86 2.31
CA VAL A 4 9.94 -3.23 0.99
C VAL A 4 8.78 -3.82 0.19
N LEU A 5 7.86 -2.97 -0.28
CA LEU A 5 6.74 -3.35 -1.14
C LEU A 5 6.98 -2.80 -2.56
N THR A 6 7.04 -3.67 -3.55
CA THR A 6 7.31 -3.31 -4.95
C THR A 6 6.16 -3.72 -5.86
N SER A 7 5.82 -2.86 -6.81
CA SER A 7 4.90 -3.18 -7.91
C SER A 7 5.29 -2.39 -9.16
N VAL A 8 4.66 -2.70 -10.29
CA VAL A 8 4.73 -1.84 -11.48
C VAL A 8 4.19 -0.44 -11.18
N HIS A 9 4.57 0.53 -12.02
CA HIS A 9 4.20 1.93 -11.87
C HIS A 9 2.67 2.15 -12.03
N PRO A 10 2.06 3.09 -11.28
CA PRO A 10 0.61 3.36 -11.32
C PRO A 10 0.11 4.07 -12.58
N SER A 11 0.98 4.51 -13.49
CA SER A 11 0.53 5.19 -14.72
C SER A 11 -0.37 4.29 -15.57
N PRO A 12 -1.29 4.86 -16.38
CA PRO A 12 -2.23 4.08 -17.18
C PRO A 12 -1.59 3.01 -18.06
N LEU A 13 -0.36 3.25 -18.54
CA LEU A 13 0.42 2.33 -19.38
C LEU A 13 0.75 0.98 -18.69
N SER A 14 0.90 0.98 -17.36
CA SER A 14 1.36 -0.18 -16.60
C SER A 14 0.46 -0.59 -15.44
N ALA A 15 -0.52 0.23 -15.05
CA ALA A 15 -1.32 0.00 -13.84
C ALA A 15 -1.99 -1.38 -13.80
N TYR A 16 -2.61 -1.77 -14.92
CA TYR A 16 -3.30 -3.07 -15.08
C TYR A 16 -2.35 -4.28 -15.08
N LYS A 17 -1.04 -4.06 -15.23
CA LYS A 17 -0.02 -5.11 -15.27
C LYS A 17 0.49 -5.50 -13.88
N GLY A 18 -0.09 -4.95 -12.81
CA GLY A 18 0.21 -5.38 -11.44
C GLY A 18 0.24 -4.29 -10.36
N PHE A 19 -0.11 -3.03 -10.67
CA PHE A 19 -0.32 -2.01 -9.64
C PHE A 19 -1.74 -2.15 -9.06
N LEU A 20 -2.73 -2.22 -9.94
CA LEU A 20 -4.12 -2.45 -9.55
C LEU A 20 -4.25 -3.84 -8.91
N GLY A 21 -4.81 -3.90 -7.71
CA GLY A 21 -4.94 -5.15 -6.94
C GLY A 21 -3.69 -5.58 -6.15
N ASN A 22 -2.61 -4.78 -6.11
CA ASN A 22 -1.39 -5.15 -5.38
C ASN A 22 -1.56 -5.21 -3.83
N GLY A 23 -2.63 -4.60 -3.31
CA GLY A 23 -2.97 -4.59 -1.88
C GLY A 23 -1.95 -3.89 -0.98
N HIS A 24 -1.13 -2.97 -1.51
CA HIS A 24 -0.01 -2.38 -0.77
C HIS A 24 -0.43 -1.64 0.51
N PHE A 25 -1.53 -0.89 0.48
CA PHE A 25 -2.01 -0.17 1.66
C PHE A 25 -2.33 -1.11 2.83
N GLY A 26 -3.05 -2.20 2.57
CA GLY A 26 -3.33 -3.22 3.59
C GLY A 26 -2.09 -3.98 4.03
N ARG A 27 -1.17 -4.31 3.10
CA ARG A 27 0.10 -4.97 3.44
C ARG A 27 1.00 -4.08 4.30
N ALA A 28 1.01 -2.77 4.06
CA ALA A 28 1.72 -1.81 4.88
C ALA A 28 1.13 -1.77 6.31
N ASN A 29 -0.19 -1.64 6.45
CA ASN A 29 -0.85 -1.63 7.76
C ASN A 29 -0.62 -2.94 8.52
N LYS A 30 -0.70 -4.10 7.86
CA LYS A 30 -0.39 -5.39 8.48
C LYS A 30 1.04 -5.43 9.06
N TYR A 31 2.00 -4.84 8.36
CA TYR A 31 3.37 -4.74 8.88
C TYR A 31 3.47 -3.79 10.07
N LEU A 32 2.77 -2.65 10.03
CA LEU A 32 2.74 -1.71 11.16
C LEU A 32 2.17 -2.39 12.42
N GLU A 33 1.01 -3.04 12.28
CA GLU A 33 0.35 -3.79 13.36
C GLU A 33 1.27 -4.86 13.95
N GLN A 34 1.96 -5.63 13.10
CA GLN A 34 2.92 -6.66 13.53
C GLN A 34 4.13 -6.10 14.30
N ASN A 35 4.43 -4.81 14.15
CA ASN A 35 5.51 -4.12 14.87
C ASN A 35 4.99 -3.24 16.00
N GLY A 36 3.70 -3.35 16.36
CA GLY A 36 3.10 -2.54 17.43
C GLY A 36 2.94 -1.05 17.08
N ILE A 37 2.91 -0.72 15.78
CA ILE A 37 2.71 0.63 15.26
C ILE A 37 1.26 0.76 14.80
N GLU A 38 0.64 1.91 15.07
CA GLU A 38 -0.72 2.20 14.64
C GLU A 38 -0.84 2.16 13.10
N PRO A 39 -1.86 1.50 12.54
CA PRO A 39 -2.08 1.47 11.09
C PRO A 39 -2.46 2.86 10.55
N ILE A 40 -2.15 3.10 9.28
CA ILE A 40 -2.46 4.37 8.62
C ILE A 40 -3.91 4.35 8.10
N ASP A 41 -4.67 5.40 8.38
CA ASP A 41 -5.91 5.69 7.67
C ASP A 41 -5.61 6.32 6.31
N TRP A 42 -5.84 5.55 5.25
CA TRP A 42 -5.55 5.96 3.87
C TRP A 42 -6.69 6.74 3.21
N ARG A 43 -7.81 6.94 3.90
CA ARG A 43 -8.93 7.72 3.38
C ARG A 43 -8.54 9.19 3.31
N LEU A 44 -8.92 9.84 2.21
CA LEU A 44 -8.77 11.28 2.09
C LEU A 44 -9.84 11.98 2.95
N PRO A 45 -9.55 13.17 3.50
CA PRO A 45 -10.56 13.97 4.17
C PRO A 45 -11.71 14.29 3.21
N VAL A 46 -12.90 14.46 3.77
CA VAL A 46 -14.04 15.01 3.02
C VAL A 46 -13.74 16.46 2.64
N LEU A 47 -14.23 16.87 1.47
CA LEU A 47 -14.11 18.24 0.97
C LEU A 47 -15.02 19.20 1.73
#